data_AF-A0A420E0E7-F1
#
_entry.id   AF-A0A420E0E7-F1
#
_cell.length_a   1.000
_cell.length_b   1.000
_cell.length_c   1.000
_cell.angle_alpha   90.00
_cell.angle_beta   90.00
_cell.angle_gamma   90.00
#
_symmetry.space_group_name_H-M   'P 1'
#
loop_
_entity.id
_entity.type
_entity.pdbx_description
1 polymer ?
#
loop_
_entity_poly.entity_id
_entity_poly.type
_entity_poly.pdbx_seq_one_letter_code
_entity_poly.pdbx_strand_id
1 'polypeptide(L)'
;MKLIHIIFLFFFFSAFSQATDSERIGTWSVKNGEIIRNRSKNDQLAIYYWNEFNRIFPQELTKKYIKRIVLMTDGLDEKTGALVALSSKNDKWQLEIDVNDVNFYSKDKKRLHESVYTLVHEFGHLLTLNRTQIRPTDKKLQDEGELYLTLEGEAYKNSYINRFVNLFWKGALLNRWDVIQRKYCYTEANCVEKLYDLYLNNRTEFLTDYAAESPEEDIVESWTAFVLRPKIKKPRTIAHKKINFFYQFPELVEYRRMIRQNTRQYLH
;
A
#
# COMPACT_ATOMS: atom_id res chain seq x y z
N MET A 1 34.01 0.05 -14.09
CA MET A 1 32.69 -0.46 -14.52
C MET A 1 31.65 0.21 -13.63
N LYS A 2 31.04 1.31 -14.10
CA LYS A 2 30.09 2.10 -13.30
C LYS A 2 28.78 1.33 -13.19
N LEU A 3 28.40 0.93 -11.97
CA LEU A 3 27.08 0.38 -11.69
C LEU A 3 26.05 1.50 -11.92
N ILE A 4 25.31 1.39 -13.03
CA ILE A 4 24.08 2.15 -13.25
C ILE A 4 23.09 1.66 -12.19
N HIS A 5 22.91 2.44 -11.12
CA HIS A 5 21.79 2.25 -10.20
C HIS A 5 20.57 2.82 -10.93
N ILE A 6 19.74 1.93 -11.48
CA ILE A 6 18.42 2.31 -11.97
C ILE A 6 17.60 2.62 -10.71
N ILE A 7 17.50 3.92 -10.40
CA ILE A 7 16.60 4.46 -9.39
C ILE A 7 15.21 4.40 -10.03
N PHE A 8 14.39 3.43 -9.62
CA PHE A 8 12.97 3.47 -9.88
C PHE A 8 12.36 4.42 -8.86
N LEU A 9 12.10 5.67 -9.27
CA LEU A 9 11.15 6.55 -8.59
C LEU A 9 9.76 5.99 -8.90
N PHE A 10 9.15 5.30 -7.94
CA PHE A 10 7.74 4.96 -8.01
C PHE A 10 6.98 6.15 -7.43
N PHE A 11 6.37 6.96 -8.29
CA PHE A 11 5.41 7.98 -7.86
C PHE A 11 4.09 7.25 -7.64
N PHE A 12 3.67 7.08 -6.38
CA PHE A 12 2.31 6.64 -6.08
C PHE A 12 1.57 7.78 -5.39
N PHE A 13 0.68 8.40 -6.15
CA PHE A 13 -0.09 9.55 -5.74
C PHE A 13 -0.90 9.28 -4.47
N SER A 14 -0.42 9.81 -3.33
CA SER A 14 -1.31 10.18 -2.23
C SER A 14 -2.25 11.29 -2.74
N ALA A 15 -3.54 11.14 -2.47
CA ALA A 15 -4.58 11.94 -3.08
C ALA A 15 -4.36 13.46 -2.89
N PHE A 16 -3.94 14.17 -3.94
CA PHE A 16 -4.51 15.41 -4.50
C PHE A 16 -3.52 16.07 -5.51
N SER A 17 -3.85 15.93 -6.81
CA SER A 17 -3.58 16.86 -7.92
C SER A 17 -2.25 16.84 -8.73
N GLN A 18 -2.12 15.84 -9.61
CA GLN A 18 -1.95 16.10 -11.05
C GLN A 18 -3.04 15.35 -11.84
N ALA A 19 -3.86 16.11 -12.58
CA ALA A 19 -4.88 15.56 -13.45
C ALA A 19 -4.23 15.12 -14.78
N THR A 20 -3.68 13.91 -14.81
CA THR A 20 -4.03 13.02 -15.91
C THR A 20 -5.49 12.65 -15.69
N ASP A 21 -6.37 12.95 -16.64
CA ASP A 21 -7.80 12.61 -16.51
C ASP A 21 -7.90 11.08 -16.50
N SER A 22 -7.91 10.47 -15.31
CA SER A 22 -8.01 9.02 -15.16
C SER A 22 -9.30 8.56 -15.85
N GLU A 23 -9.18 7.74 -16.89
CA GLU A 23 -10.32 7.17 -17.58
C GLU A 23 -10.91 6.06 -16.71
N ARG A 24 -12.14 6.28 -16.21
CA ARG A 24 -12.87 5.25 -15.49
C ARG A 24 -13.47 4.23 -16.46
N ILE A 25 -12.86 3.05 -16.53
CA ILE A 25 -13.33 1.90 -17.32
C ILE A 25 -14.63 1.31 -16.76
N GLY A 26 -14.79 1.33 -15.44
CA GLY A 26 -16.05 0.97 -14.79
C GLY A 26 -15.96 0.79 -13.29
N THR A 27 -17.11 0.49 -12.68
CA THR A 27 -17.23 0.28 -11.24
C THR A 27 -18.24 -0.82 -10.96
N TRP A 28 -17.87 -1.79 -10.12
CA TRP A 28 -18.70 -2.95 -9.81
C TRP A 28 -18.74 -3.21 -8.32
N SER A 29 -19.91 -3.64 -7.83
CA SER A 29 -20.03 -4.10 -6.44
C SER A 29 -19.52 -5.53 -6.30
N VAL A 30 -18.89 -5.81 -5.16
CA VAL A 30 -18.52 -7.15 -4.74
C VAL A 30 -19.47 -7.61 -3.64
N LYS A 31 -20.16 -8.73 -3.85
CA LYS A 31 -21.07 -9.32 -2.86
C LYS A 31 -20.81 -10.82 -2.78
N ASN A 32 -20.74 -11.35 -1.55
CA ASN A 32 -20.45 -12.77 -1.30
C ASN A 32 -19.16 -13.29 -1.97
N GLY A 33 -18.19 -12.40 -2.21
CA GLY A 33 -16.93 -12.75 -2.87
C GLY A 33 -17.01 -12.81 -4.40
N GLU A 34 -18.08 -12.29 -5.01
CA GLU A 34 -18.28 -12.27 -6.45
C GLU A 34 -18.61 -10.86 -6.95
N ILE A 35 -18.27 -10.59 -8.20
CA ILE A 35 -18.63 -9.36 -8.91
C ILE A 35 -20.10 -9.40 -9.30
N ILE A 36 -20.83 -8.35 -8.93
CA ILE A 36 -22.19 -8.12 -9.42
C ILE A 36 -22.09 -7.44 -10.79
N ARG A 37 -22.39 -8.22 -11.83
CA ARG A 37 -22.46 -7.77 -13.22
C ARG A 37 -23.49 -6.66 -13.37
N ASN A 38 -23.17 -5.64 -14.16
CA ASN A 38 -24.07 -4.51 -14.44
C ASN A 38 -24.36 -4.35 -15.94
N ARG A 39 -24.11 -5.40 -16.75
CA ARG A 39 -24.26 -5.41 -18.21
C ARG A 39 -23.26 -4.47 -18.91
N SER A 40 -22.16 -4.13 -18.25
CA SER A 40 -21.06 -3.43 -18.89
C SER A 40 -20.32 -4.36 -19.85
N LYS A 41 -19.84 -3.81 -20.98
CA LYS A 41 -18.91 -4.51 -21.87
C LYS A 41 -17.65 -5.01 -21.15
N ASN A 42 -17.32 -4.40 -20.00
CA ASN A 42 -16.15 -4.70 -19.19
C ASN A 42 -16.44 -5.62 -17.99
N ASP A 43 -17.64 -6.21 -17.87
CA ASP A 43 -18.01 -7.11 -16.76
C ASP A 43 -17.00 -8.27 -16.62
N GLN A 44 -16.58 -8.86 -17.74
CA GLN A 44 -15.62 -9.97 -17.73
C GLN A 44 -14.22 -9.54 -17.27
N LEU A 45 -13.81 -8.31 -17.60
CA LEU A 45 -12.54 -7.75 -17.16
C LEU A 45 -12.54 -7.50 -15.65
N ALA A 46 -13.64 -6.97 -15.11
CA ALA A 46 -13.82 -6.79 -13.67
C ALA A 46 -13.81 -8.12 -12.91
N ILE A 47 -14.50 -9.14 -13.44
CA ILE A 47 -14.48 -10.51 -12.88
C ILE A 47 -13.06 -11.06 -12.86
N TYR A 48 -12.31 -10.88 -13.94
CA TYR A 48 -10.93 -11.33 -14.02
C TYR A 48 -10.06 -10.71 -12.92
N TYR A 49 -10.00 -9.38 -12.85
CA TYR A 49 -9.15 -8.69 -11.87
C TYR A 49 -9.57 -8.99 -10.43
N TRP A 50 -10.87 -9.05 -10.15
CA TRP A 50 -11.35 -9.45 -8.83
C TRP A 50 -10.94 -10.87 -8.48
N ASN A 51 -11.10 -11.82 -9.40
CA ASN A 51 -10.74 -13.22 -9.16
C ASN A 51 -9.23 -13.36 -8.93
N GLU A 52 -8.39 -12.65 -9.69
CA GLU A 52 -6.94 -12.65 -9.48
C GLU A 52 -6.57 -12.08 -8.11
N PHE A 53 -7.08 -10.91 -7.75
CA PHE A 53 -6.83 -10.31 -6.43
C PHE A 53 -7.30 -11.24 -5.30
N ASN A 54 -8.54 -11.73 -5.36
CA ASN A 54 -9.13 -12.59 -4.35
C ASN A 54 -8.45 -13.98 -4.29
N ARG A 55 -7.84 -14.45 -5.37
CA ARG A 55 -7.04 -15.69 -5.39
C ARG A 55 -5.68 -15.48 -4.73
N ILE A 56 -5.04 -14.33 -4.93
CA ILE A 56 -3.70 -14.04 -4.40
C ILE A 56 -3.72 -13.87 -2.87
N PHE A 57 -4.70 -13.15 -2.33
CA PHE A 57 -4.76 -12.72 -0.93
C PHE A 57 -5.69 -13.56 -0.04
N PRO A 58 -5.63 -13.41 1.30
CA PRO A 58 -6.50 -14.15 2.21
C PRO A 58 -7.98 -13.86 1.95
N GLN A 59 -8.69 -14.87 1.43
CA GLN A 59 -10.08 -14.72 1.00
C GLN A 59 -11.01 -14.29 2.13
N GLU A 60 -10.70 -14.65 3.38
CA GLU A 60 -11.47 -14.17 4.53
C GLU A 60 -11.41 -12.64 4.66
N LEU A 61 -10.26 -12.02 4.40
CA LEU A 61 -10.11 -10.57 4.46
C LEU A 61 -10.70 -9.89 3.24
N THR A 62 -10.38 -10.37 2.03
CA THR A 62 -10.88 -9.76 0.78
C THR A 62 -12.40 -9.80 0.70
N LYS A 63 -13.04 -10.94 0.98
CA LYS A 63 -14.51 -11.08 0.97
C LYS A 63 -15.16 -10.27 2.09
N LYS A 64 -14.52 -10.17 3.25
CA LYS A 64 -15.03 -9.41 4.40
C LYS A 64 -15.01 -7.91 4.14
N TYR A 65 -13.93 -7.36 3.58
CA TYR A 65 -13.72 -5.92 3.53
C TYR A 65 -13.97 -5.29 2.16
N ILE A 66 -13.62 -5.96 1.06
CA ILE A 66 -13.75 -5.34 -0.27
C ILE A 66 -15.20 -5.45 -0.74
N LYS A 67 -15.81 -4.30 -1.04
CA LYS A 67 -17.21 -4.17 -1.47
C LYS A 67 -17.36 -3.58 -2.86
N ARG A 68 -16.28 -3.07 -3.42
CA ARG A 68 -16.27 -2.42 -4.73
C ARG A 68 -14.94 -2.63 -5.42
N ILE A 69 -14.98 -2.85 -6.72
CA ILE A 69 -13.82 -2.73 -7.59
C ILE A 69 -14.06 -1.60 -8.58
N VAL A 70 -13.02 -0.82 -8.84
CA VAL A 70 -12.96 0.19 -9.89
C VAL A 70 -11.82 -0.20 -10.82
N LEU A 71 -12.12 -0.24 -12.11
CA LEU A 71 -11.09 -0.33 -13.13
C LEU A 71 -10.96 1.05 -13.76
N MET A 72 -9.74 1.50 -13.92
CA MET A 72 -9.41 2.77 -14.54
C MET A 72 -8.12 2.64 -15.36
N THR A 73 -7.75 3.71 -16.04
CA THR A 73 -6.37 3.92 -16.46
C THR A 73 -6.05 5.40 -16.59
N ASP A 74 -4.83 5.81 -16.28
CA ASP A 74 -4.35 7.18 -16.48
C ASP A 74 -3.07 7.26 -17.32
N GLY A 75 -2.53 6.12 -17.75
CA GLY A 75 -1.31 6.04 -18.54
C GLY A 75 -0.56 4.76 -18.27
N LEU A 76 0.77 4.81 -18.40
CA LEU A 76 1.66 3.78 -17.90
C LEU A 76 2.48 4.40 -16.77
N ASP A 77 2.61 3.66 -15.67
CA ASP A 77 3.47 3.94 -14.52
C ASP A 77 3.13 5.24 -13.76
N GLU A 78 1.91 5.77 -13.94
CA GLU A 78 1.34 6.85 -13.12
C GLU A 78 0.65 6.22 -11.88
N LYS A 79 -0.67 6.30 -11.75
CA LYS A 79 -1.38 5.66 -10.62
C LYS A 79 -1.73 4.20 -10.94
N THR A 80 -0.88 3.27 -10.49
CA THR A 80 -1.09 1.85 -10.84
C THR A 80 -2.22 1.13 -10.07
N GLY A 81 -2.63 1.64 -8.90
CA GLY A 81 -3.66 1.03 -8.05
C GLY A 81 -4.03 1.91 -6.85
N ALA A 82 -5.07 1.50 -6.12
CA ALA A 82 -5.39 2.02 -4.80
C ALA A 82 -6.30 1.07 -4.01
N LEU A 83 -6.17 1.02 -2.68
CA LEU A 83 -7.13 0.40 -1.77
C LEU A 83 -7.65 1.44 -0.80
N VAL A 84 -8.92 1.85 -0.98
CA VAL A 84 -9.49 3.03 -0.31
C VAL A 84 -10.67 2.66 0.59
N ALA A 85 -10.70 3.19 1.80
CA ALA A 85 -11.83 3.01 2.71
C ALA A 85 -13.09 3.70 2.17
N LEU A 86 -14.22 2.99 2.22
CA LEU A 86 -15.56 3.47 1.83
C LEU A 86 -16.41 3.91 3.02
N SER A 87 -15.88 3.76 4.23
CA SER A 87 -16.53 4.15 5.47
C SER A 87 -15.48 4.63 6.45
N SER A 88 -15.83 5.61 7.30
CA SER A 88 -15.00 6.03 8.43
C SER A 88 -14.77 4.93 9.47
N LYS A 89 -15.50 3.81 9.35
CA LYS A 89 -15.34 2.60 10.18
C LYS A 89 -14.28 1.65 9.64
N ASN A 90 -13.71 1.92 8.48
CA ASN A 90 -12.68 1.09 7.81
C ASN A 90 -13.12 -0.37 7.64
N ASP A 91 -14.43 -0.59 7.47
CA ASP A 91 -15.05 -1.91 7.39
C ASP A 91 -15.56 -2.26 5.99
N LYS A 92 -15.48 -1.30 5.06
CA LYS A 92 -15.81 -1.45 3.64
C LYS A 92 -14.73 -0.75 2.84
N TRP A 93 -14.23 -1.41 1.81
CA TRP A 93 -13.12 -0.92 1.01
C TRP A 93 -13.41 -1.07 -0.49
N GLN A 94 -12.80 -0.18 -1.27
CA GLN A 94 -12.74 -0.23 -2.73
C GLN A 94 -11.32 -0.61 -3.15
N LEU A 95 -11.23 -1.60 -4.03
CA LEU A 95 -10.03 -1.87 -4.80
C LEU A 95 -10.11 -1.11 -6.12
N GLU A 96 -9.09 -0.32 -6.43
CA GLU A 96 -8.90 0.36 -7.70
C GLU A 96 -7.67 -0.19 -8.39
N ILE A 97 -7.78 -0.46 -9.68
CA ILE A 97 -6.70 -1.06 -10.49
C ILE A 97 -6.60 -0.27 -11.79
N ASP A 98 -5.38 0.19 -12.10
CA ASP A 98 -5.03 0.57 -13.48
C ASP A 98 -4.79 -0.69 -14.29
N VAL A 99 -5.58 -0.86 -15.35
CA VAL A 99 -5.53 -2.06 -16.20
C VAL A 99 -4.34 -2.09 -17.17
N ASN A 100 -3.70 -0.95 -17.42
CA ASN A 100 -2.46 -0.87 -18.20
C ASN A 100 -1.27 -1.26 -17.34
N ASP A 101 -1.31 -0.93 -16.05
CA ASP A 101 -0.19 -1.21 -15.15
C ASP A 101 -0.23 -2.59 -14.51
N VAL A 102 -1.40 -3.02 -14.05
CA VAL A 102 -1.58 -4.36 -13.50
C VAL A 102 -2.00 -5.29 -14.63
N ASN A 103 -1.05 -5.87 -15.34
CA ASN A 103 -1.30 -6.72 -16.50
C ASN A 103 -0.66 -8.11 -16.37
N PHE A 104 -1.42 -9.04 -15.79
CA PHE A 104 -1.02 -10.45 -15.66
C PHE A 104 -1.06 -11.28 -16.95
N TYR A 105 -1.55 -10.71 -18.06
CA TYR A 105 -1.45 -11.33 -19.39
C TYR A 105 -0.15 -10.94 -20.13
N SER A 106 0.60 -10.00 -19.58
CA SER A 106 1.84 -9.54 -20.20
C SER A 106 2.85 -10.68 -20.33
N LYS A 107 3.57 -10.70 -21.46
CA LYS A 107 4.76 -11.56 -21.63
C LYS A 107 6.02 -10.91 -21.04
N ASP A 108 5.96 -9.63 -20.70
CA ASP A 108 7.05 -8.93 -20.04
C ASP A 108 7.10 -9.31 -18.55
N LYS A 109 8.17 -9.99 -18.16
CA LYS A 109 8.41 -10.39 -16.78
C LYS A 109 8.47 -9.19 -15.83
N LYS A 110 8.96 -8.04 -16.29
CA LYS A 110 9.01 -6.82 -15.48
C LYS A 110 7.59 -6.35 -15.13
N ARG A 111 6.71 -6.24 -16.14
CA ARG A 111 5.30 -5.89 -15.95
C ARG A 111 4.56 -6.88 -15.04
N LEU A 112 4.85 -8.18 -15.15
CA LEU A 112 4.29 -9.20 -14.25
C LEU A 112 4.75 -8.99 -12.79
N HIS A 113 6.04 -8.68 -12.58
CA HIS A 113 6.58 -8.38 -11.24
C HIS A 113 5.96 -7.10 -10.66
N GLU A 114 5.82 -6.05 -11.46
CA GLU A 114 5.18 -4.78 -11.09
C GLU A 114 3.70 -5.00 -10.74
N SER A 115 2.97 -5.81 -11.53
CA SER A 115 1.58 -6.18 -11.23
C SER A 115 1.45 -6.87 -9.88
N VAL A 116 2.36 -7.81 -9.56
CA VAL A 116 2.39 -8.45 -8.23
C VAL A 116 2.73 -7.44 -7.14
N TYR A 117 3.71 -6.57 -7.39
CA TYR A 117 4.14 -5.53 -6.45
C TYR A 117 2.98 -4.62 -6.06
N THR A 118 2.32 -4.02 -7.05
CA THR A 118 1.17 -3.13 -6.85
C THR A 118 0.10 -3.82 -6.03
N LEU A 119 -0.34 -5.03 -6.41
CA LEU A 119 -1.41 -5.70 -5.67
C LEU A 119 -1.00 -6.03 -4.22
N VAL A 120 0.25 -6.43 -3.97
CA VAL A 120 0.74 -6.73 -2.61
C VAL A 120 0.84 -5.47 -1.76
N HIS A 121 1.27 -4.36 -2.37
CA HIS A 121 1.29 -3.03 -1.76
C HIS A 121 -0.13 -2.60 -1.39
N GLU A 122 -1.08 -2.62 -2.33
CA GLU A 122 -2.47 -2.23 -2.06
C GLU A 122 -3.12 -3.08 -0.96
N PHE A 123 -2.88 -4.39 -0.97
CA PHE A 123 -3.35 -5.27 0.10
C PHE A 123 -2.74 -4.89 1.46
N GLY A 124 -1.52 -4.35 1.48
CA GLY A 124 -0.87 -3.81 2.67
C GLY A 124 -1.70 -2.73 3.35
N HIS A 125 -2.28 -1.78 2.61
CA HIS A 125 -3.17 -0.76 3.18
C HIS A 125 -4.38 -1.40 3.86
N LEU A 126 -5.06 -2.34 3.19
CA LEU A 126 -6.17 -3.06 3.81
C LEU A 126 -5.72 -3.78 5.08
N LEU A 127 -4.56 -4.42 5.05
CA LEU A 127 -4.02 -5.19 6.17
C LEU A 127 -3.75 -4.30 7.40
N THR A 128 -3.20 -3.10 7.19
CA THR A 128 -2.71 -2.20 8.26
C THR A 128 -3.71 -1.13 8.68
N LEU A 129 -4.77 -0.88 7.89
CA LEU A 129 -5.73 0.20 8.13
C LEU A 129 -7.21 -0.25 8.30
N ASN A 130 -7.54 -1.54 8.11
CA ASN A 130 -8.92 -2.00 8.34
C ASN A 130 -9.41 -1.78 9.79
N ARG A 131 -10.72 -1.98 10.03
CA ARG A 131 -11.39 -1.80 11.34
C ARG A 131 -10.78 -2.52 12.56
N THR A 132 -9.90 -3.49 12.37
CA THR A 132 -9.18 -4.15 13.49
C THR A 132 -7.91 -3.40 13.88
N GLN A 133 -7.44 -2.52 13.02
CA GLN A 133 -6.22 -1.75 13.15
C GLN A 133 -6.49 -0.31 13.57
N ILE A 134 -7.54 0.29 13.03
CA ILE A 134 -7.91 1.69 13.22
C ILE A 134 -9.35 1.82 13.73
N ARG A 135 -9.59 2.70 14.71
CA ARG A 135 -10.92 3.12 15.16
C ARG A 135 -11.27 4.51 14.62
N PRO A 136 -12.54 4.78 14.32
CA PRO A 136 -13.01 6.14 14.05
C PRO A 136 -12.66 7.08 15.21
N THR A 137 -12.30 8.31 14.90
CA THR A 137 -12.05 9.37 15.87
C THR A 137 -12.30 10.74 15.23
N ASP A 138 -12.66 11.73 16.04
CA ASP A 138 -12.72 13.15 15.63
C ASP A 138 -11.44 13.90 16.01
N LYS A 139 -10.45 13.20 16.55
CA LYS A 139 -9.15 13.74 16.95
C LYS A 139 -8.40 14.23 15.72
N LYS A 140 -7.88 15.46 15.78
CA LYS A 140 -7.17 16.11 14.66
C LYS A 140 -5.65 16.21 14.85
N LEU A 141 -5.19 16.10 16.09
CA LEU A 141 -3.79 16.23 16.47
C LEU A 141 -3.43 15.10 17.41
N GLN A 142 -2.20 14.60 17.28
CA GLN A 142 -1.61 13.59 18.15
C GLN A 142 -0.58 14.26 19.05
N ASP A 143 -0.65 14.01 20.35
CA ASP A 143 0.39 14.40 21.31
C ASP A 143 1.48 13.32 21.40
N GLU A 144 2.66 13.71 21.88
CA GLU A 144 3.77 12.77 22.07
C GLU A 144 3.40 11.67 23.07
N GLY A 145 3.68 10.42 22.69
CA GLY A 145 3.41 9.25 23.52
C GLY A 145 2.02 8.64 23.36
N GLU A 146 1.12 9.30 22.64
CA GLU A 146 -0.21 8.77 22.32
C GLU A 146 -0.18 7.65 21.27
N LEU A 147 -1.36 7.09 21.00
CA LEU A 147 -1.59 6.17 19.90
C LEU A 147 -1.45 6.89 18.57
N TYR A 148 -0.95 6.17 17.57
CA TYR A 148 -0.77 6.75 16.25
C TYR A 148 -2.10 7.21 15.65
N LEU A 149 -2.15 8.45 15.16
CA LEU A 149 -3.29 9.05 14.50
C LEU A 149 -3.02 9.14 12.99
N THR A 150 -3.96 8.66 12.20
CA THR A 150 -3.93 8.68 10.73
C THR A 150 -5.22 9.31 10.17
N LEU A 151 -5.27 9.53 8.86
CA LEU A 151 -6.46 10.06 8.18
C LEU A 151 -7.66 9.12 8.30
N GLU A 152 -7.41 7.81 8.38
CA GLU A 152 -8.43 6.77 8.57
C GLU A 152 -8.92 6.67 10.03
N GLY A 153 -8.26 7.34 10.98
CA GLY A 153 -8.63 7.39 12.40
C GLY A 153 -7.48 7.12 13.36
N GLU A 154 -7.80 6.69 14.59
CA GLU A 154 -6.79 6.41 15.62
C GLU A 154 -6.45 4.92 15.67
N ALA A 155 -5.16 4.60 15.67
CA ALA A 155 -4.71 3.22 15.70
C ALA A 155 -4.98 2.56 17.05
N TYR A 156 -5.39 1.29 17.05
CA TYR A 156 -5.46 0.51 18.28
C TYR A 156 -4.07 0.23 18.83
N LYS A 157 -3.94 0.17 20.16
CA LYS A 157 -2.66 -0.08 20.85
C LYS A 157 -1.85 -1.25 20.27
N ASN A 158 -2.54 -2.33 19.93
CA ASN A 158 -1.93 -3.57 19.46
C ASN A 158 -1.92 -3.72 17.92
N SER A 159 -2.41 -2.72 17.17
CA SER A 159 -2.42 -2.77 15.71
C SER A 159 -1.00 -2.80 15.14
N TYR A 160 -0.86 -3.34 13.93
CA TYR A 160 0.43 -3.43 13.24
C TYR A 160 1.01 -2.04 13.00
N ILE A 161 0.20 -1.10 12.51
CA ILE A 161 0.64 0.28 12.25
C ILE A 161 1.09 0.99 13.54
N ASN A 162 0.33 0.89 14.64
CA ASN A 162 0.74 1.53 15.89
C ASN A 162 2.06 0.95 16.41
N ARG A 163 2.20 -0.38 16.39
CA ARG A 163 3.45 -1.05 16.78
C ARG A 163 4.63 -0.64 15.89
N PHE A 164 4.40 -0.53 14.58
CA PHE A 164 5.41 -0.15 13.61
C PHE A 164 5.89 1.28 13.83
N VAL A 165 4.97 2.24 13.92
CA VAL A 165 5.27 3.65 14.22
C VAL A 165 6.01 3.77 15.55
N ASN A 166 5.55 3.04 16.57
CA ASN A 166 6.20 3.02 17.89
C ASN A 166 7.66 2.59 17.84
N LEU A 167 8.02 1.65 16.97
CA LEU A 167 9.36 1.09 16.89
C LEU A 167 10.28 1.89 15.97
N PHE A 168 9.74 2.51 14.92
CA PHE A 168 10.56 3.00 13.81
C PHE A 168 10.37 4.47 13.46
N TRP A 169 9.32 5.13 13.92
CA TRP A 169 9.03 6.53 13.59
C TRP A 169 9.07 7.47 14.79
N LYS A 170 8.84 6.97 16.01
CA LYS A 170 8.74 7.80 17.21
C LYS A 170 9.92 8.77 17.41
N GLY A 171 9.60 9.92 18.01
CA GLY A 171 10.58 10.96 18.34
C GLY A 171 10.89 11.84 17.15
N ALA A 172 12.19 12.08 16.90
CA ALA A 172 12.63 13.09 15.94
C ALA A 172 12.15 12.85 14.50
N LEU A 173 12.01 11.58 14.07
CA LEU A 173 11.60 11.26 12.70
C LEU A 173 10.14 11.67 12.46
N LEU A 174 9.21 11.19 13.29
CA LEU A 174 7.79 11.56 13.21
C LEU A 174 7.58 13.07 13.39
N ASN A 175 8.26 13.69 14.37
CA ASN A 175 8.16 15.14 14.58
C ASN A 175 8.60 15.94 13.34
N ARG A 176 9.67 15.50 12.65
CA ARG A 176 10.14 16.15 11.43
C ARG A 176 9.15 15.95 10.29
N TRP A 177 8.61 14.75 10.14
CA TRP A 177 7.58 14.45 9.15
C TRP A 177 6.31 15.27 9.39
N ASP A 178 5.81 15.39 10.63
CA ASP A 178 4.66 16.23 10.98
C ASP A 178 4.88 17.70 10.63
N VAL A 179 6.10 18.20 10.84
CA VAL A 179 6.48 19.57 10.44
C VAL A 179 6.48 19.70 8.92
N ILE A 180 6.96 18.70 8.19
CA ILE A 180 6.92 18.69 6.72
C ILE A 180 5.47 18.77 6.23
N GLN A 181 4.63 17.85 6.70
CA GLN A 181 3.20 17.79 6.35
C GLN A 181 2.49 19.12 6.59
N ARG A 182 2.62 19.68 7.81
CA ARG A 182 1.91 20.91 8.18
C ARG A 182 2.42 22.17 7.46
N LYS A 183 3.72 22.27 7.18
CA LYS A 183 4.32 23.53 6.69
C LYS A 183 4.57 23.57 5.18
N TYR A 184 4.72 22.42 4.54
CA TYR A 184 5.18 22.35 3.15
C TYR A 184 4.19 21.66 2.22
N CYS A 185 3.29 20.81 2.73
CA CYS A 185 2.32 20.08 1.92
C CYS A 185 1.04 20.88 1.63
N TYR A 186 1.19 22.16 1.26
CA TYR A 186 0.07 22.99 0.74
C TYR A 186 -0.12 22.82 -0.77
N THR A 187 0.93 22.38 -1.47
CA THR A 187 0.85 21.78 -2.81
C THR A 187 1.61 20.47 -2.82
N GLU A 188 1.25 19.57 -3.74
CA GLU A 188 1.92 18.29 -3.92
C GLU A 188 3.42 18.44 -4.18
N ALA A 189 3.80 19.31 -5.13
CA ALA A 189 5.22 19.51 -5.49
C ALA A 189 6.11 19.91 -4.30
N ASN A 190 5.62 20.80 -3.43
CA ASN A 190 6.37 21.24 -2.25
C ASN A 190 6.46 20.12 -1.19
N CYS A 191 5.44 19.28 -1.10
CA CYS A 191 5.43 18.12 -0.22
C CYS A 191 6.48 17.10 -0.66
N VAL A 192 6.44 16.70 -1.93
CA VAL A 192 7.33 15.68 -2.53
C VAL A 192 8.80 16.06 -2.35
N GLU A 193 9.18 17.32 -2.62
CA GLU A 193 10.56 17.76 -2.44
C GLU A 193 11.04 17.56 -1.00
N LYS A 194 10.24 17.95 0.00
CA LYS A 194 10.62 17.88 1.40
C LYS A 194 10.60 16.46 1.98
N LEU A 195 9.71 15.61 1.48
CA LEU A 195 9.68 14.19 1.82
C LEU A 195 10.88 13.46 1.19
N TYR A 196 11.27 13.83 -0.03
CA TYR A 196 12.50 13.32 -0.63
C TYR A 196 13.75 13.77 0.16
N ASP A 197 13.80 15.02 0.64
CA ASP A 197 14.85 15.48 1.56
C ASP A 197 14.87 14.65 2.87
N LEU A 198 13.70 14.31 3.42
CA LEU A 198 13.59 13.45 4.61
C LEU A 198 14.21 12.08 4.32
N TYR A 199 13.86 11.46 3.18
CA TYR A 199 14.45 10.22 2.72
C TYR A 199 15.98 10.31 2.58
N LEU A 200 16.49 11.31 1.86
CA LEU A 200 17.93 11.49 1.63
C LEU A 200 18.73 11.61 2.93
N ASN A 201 18.19 12.30 3.92
CA ASN A 201 18.81 12.47 5.23
C ASN A 201 18.69 11.22 6.13
N ASN A 202 17.80 10.28 5.79
CA ASN A 202 17.48 9.10 6.58
C ASN A 202 17.48 7.80 5.75
N ARG A 203 18.40 7.66 4.77
CA ARG A 203 18.46 6.50 3.85
C ARG A 203 18.58 5.12 4.51
N THR A 204 19.03 5.05 5.76
CA THR A 204 19.07 3.78 6.52
C THR A 204 17.75 3.45 7.21
N GLU A 205 16.84 4.42 7.30
CA GLU A 205 15.50 4.28 7.88
C GLU A 205 14.51 3.72 6.87
N PHE A 206 14.58 4.17 5.61
CA PHE A 206 13.57 3.90 4.59
C PHE A 206 14.03 2.88 3.55
N LEU A 207 13.07 2.11 3.01
CA LEU A 207 13.30 1.12 1.95
C LEU A 207 13.37 1.76 0.56
N THR A 208 12.52 2.77 0.36
CA THR A 208 12.31 3.56 -0.84
C THR A 208 12.13 5.01 -0.42
N ASP A 209 12.25 5.94 -1.36
CA ASP A 209 11.80 7.31 -1.16
C ASP A 209 10.29 7.38 -0.90
N TYR A 210 9.52 6.52 -1.56
CA TYR A 210 8.07 6.39 -1.35
C TYR A 210 7.71 6.07 0.10
N ALA A 211 8.47 5.20 0.76
CA ALA A 211 8.30 4.90 2.18
C ALA A 211 8.49 6.12 3.11
N ALA A 212 9.07 7.24 2.65
CA ALA A 212 9.18 8.46 3.45
C ALA A 212 7.93 9.34 3.37
N GLU A 213 7.00 9.06 2.46
CA GLU A 213 5.79 9.89 2.26
C GLU A 213 4.88 9.86 3.48
N SER A 214 4.73 8.70 4.13
CA SER A 214 3.96 8.55 5.36
C SER A 214 4.36 7.28 6.11
N PRO A 215 4.05 7.19 7.43
CA PRO A 215 4.21 5.94 8.16
C PRO A 215 3.33 4.80 7.62
N GLU A 216 2.20 5.12 6.98
CA GLU A 216 1.34 4.18 6.26
C GLU A 216 2.04 3.59 5.05
N GLU A 217 2.67 4.42 4.22
CA GLU A 217 3.45 3.94 3.06
C GLU A 217 4.65 3.12 3.51
N ASP A 218 5.34 3.54 4.57
CA ASP A 218 6.51 2.81 5.06
C ASP A 218 6.17 1.41 5.55
N ILE A 219 5.07 1.23 6.30
CA ILE A 219 4.66 -0.11 6.73
C ILE A 219 4.22 -0.96 5.54
N VAL A 220 3.56 -0.37 4.53
CA VAL A 220 3.11 -1.08 3.34
C VAL A 220 4.28 -1.48 2.46
N GLU A 221 5.22 -0.59 2.19
CA GLU A 221 6.48 -0.89 1.49
C GLU A 221 7.29 -1.96 2.22
N SER A 222 7.32 -1.89 3.55
CA SER A 222 7.95 -2.92 4.39
C SER A 222 7.24 -4.26 4.30
N TRP A 223 5.90 -4.27 4.24
CA TRP A 223 5.09 -5.47 4.03
C TRP A 223 5.34 -6.08 2.65
N THR A 224 5.34 -5.26 1.61
CA THR A 224 5.62 -5.68 0.23
C THR A 224 7.01 -6.31 0.12
N ALA A 225 8.01 -5.66 0.71
CA ALA A 225 9.36 -6.20 0.81
C ALA A 225 9.41 -7.50 1.63
N PHE A 226 8.69 -7.59 2.76
CA PHE A 226 8.59 -8.82 3.56
C PHE A 226 8.03 -9.99 2.73
N VAL A 227 6.97 -9.77 1.96
CA VAL A 227 6.34 -10.81 1.14
C VAL A 227 7.27 -11.26 0.03
N LEU A 228 7.80 -10.32 -0.76
CA LEU A 228 8.49 -10.62 -2.01
C LEU A 228 9.96 -10.99 -1.79
N ARG A 229 10.63 -10.41 -0.79
CA ARG A 229 12.07 -10.60 -0.55
C ARG A 229 12.34 -11.72 0.49
N PRO A 230 13.55 -12.30 0.52
CA PRO A 230 13.95 -13.23 1.57
C PRO A 230 14.12 -12.53 2.93
N LYS A 231 14.03 -13.30 4.02
CA LYS A 231 14.35 -12.82 5.37
C LYS A 231 15.77 -12.29 5.44
N ILE A 232 15.96 -11.16 6.11
CA ILE A 232 17.30 -10.60 6.31
C ILE A 232 17.93 -11.23 7.55
N LYS A 233 18.92 -12.09 7.35
CA LYS A 233 19.58 -12.85 8.44
C LYS A 233 20.34 -11.95 9.43
N LYS A 234 20.93 -10.85 8.95
CA LYS A 234 21.75 -9.91 9.75
C LYS A 234 21.33 -8.47 9.44
N PRO A 235 20.22 -7.97 10.01
CA PRO A 235 19.72 -6.62 9.70
C PRO A 235 20.68 -5.55 10.22
N ARG A 236 21.22 -4.72 9.32
CA ARG A 236 22.18 -3.65 9.64
C ARG A 236 21.60 -2.24 9.67
N THR A 237 20.44 -2.04 9.06
CA THR A 237 19.76 -0.74 8.93
C THR A 237 18.37 -0.86 9.54
N ILE A 238 17.70 0.26 9.84
CA ILE A 238 16.32 0.22 10.31
C ILE A 238 15.38 -0.29 9.21
N ALA A 239 15.60 0.09 7.95
CA ALA A 239 14.90 -0.47 6.79
C ALA A 239 14.95 -2.02 6.76
N HIS A 240 16.10 -2.63 7.08
CA HIS A 240 16.21 -4.08 7.20
C HIS A 240 15.40 -4.67 8.36
N LYS A 241 15.31 -3.95 9.49
CA LYS A 241 14.50 -4.37 10.64
C LYS A 241 13.00 -4.26 10.32
N LYS A 242 12.58 -3.23 9.58
CA LYS A 242 11.21 -3.04 9.11
C LYS A 242 10.74 -4.20 8.22
N ILE A 243 11.56 -4.70 7.29
CA ILE A 243 11.25 -5.94 6.53
C ILE A 243 11.01 -7.13 7.48
N ASN A 244 11.84 -7.26 8.52
CA ASN A 244 11.75 -8.39 9.45
C ASN A 244 10.63 -8.24 10.50
N PHE A 245 10.03 -7.05 10.63
CA PHE A 245 9.00 -6.74 11.62
C PHE A 245 7.86 -7.75 11.62
N PHE A 246 7.41 -8.18 10.44
CA PHE A 246 6.23 -9.03 10.30
C PHE A 246 6.43 -10.48 10.76
N TYR A 247 7.68 -10.95 10.94
CA TYR A 247 7.94 -12.33 11.41
C TYR A 247 7.45 -12.61 12.82
N GLN A 248 7.13 -11.57 13.61
CA GLN A 248 6.58 -11.73 14.96
C GLN A 248 5.08 -12.07 14.97
N PHE A 249 4.41 -12.02 13.81
CA PHE A 249 2.98 -12.27 13.65
C PHE A 249 2.78 -13.56 12.83
N PRO A 250 2.47 -14.70 13.48
CA PRO A 250 2.36 -16.00 12.79
C PRO A 250 1.39 -15.98 11.60
N GLU A 251 0.27 -15.26 11.72
CA GLU A 251 -0.73 -15.09 10.68
C GLU A 251 -0.17 -14.38 9.43
N LEU A 252 0.74 -13.41 9.61
CA LEU A 252 1.35 -12.69 8.49
C LEU A 252 2.44 -13.51 7.80
N VAL A 253 3.13 -14.37 8.55
CA VAL A 253 4.05 -15.36 7.97
C VAL A 253 3.29 -16.35 7.08
N GLU A 254 2.10 -16.76 7.50
CA GLU A 254 1.22 -17.63 6.73
C GLU A 254 0.68 -16.92 5.47
N TYR A 255 0.23 -15.66 5.60
CA TYR A 255 -0.17 -14.84 4.45
C TYR A 255 0.96 -14.70 3.43
N ARG A 256 2.19 -14.41 3.88
CA ARG A 256 3.37 -14.38 3.01
C ARG A 256 3.58 -15.70 2.26
N ARG A 257 3.47 -16.85 2.95
CA ARG A 257 3.65 -18.17 2.34
C ARG A 257 2.62 -18.38 1.22
N MET A 258 1.36 -18.12 1.51
CA MET A 258 0.24 -18.25 0.58
C MET A 258 0.36 -17.30 -0.61
N ILE A 259 0.62 -16.00 -0.38
CA ILE A 259 0.76 -15.01 -1.46
C ILE A 259 1.87 -15.43 -2.42
N ARG A 260 3.05 -15.81 -1.91
CA ARG A 260 4.17 -16.29 -2.74
C ARG A 260 3.83 -17.55 -3.52
N GLN A 261 3.05 -18.45 -2.95
CA GLN A 261 2.58 -19.63 -3.66
C GLN A 261 1.65 -19.24 -4.81
N ASN A 262 0.72 -18.32 -4.56
CA ASN A 262 -0.29 -17.89 -5.53
C ASN A 262 0.27 -16.99 -6.65
N THR A 263 1.39 -16.31 -6.40
CA THR A 263 2.05 -15.43 -7.39
C THR A 263 3.25 -16.09 -8.07
N ARG A 264 3.60 -17.33 -7.73
CA ARG A 264 4.77 -18.04 -8.27
C ARG A 264 4.83 -18.03 -9.80
N GLN A 265 3.70 -18.17 -10.47
CA GLN A 265 3.60 -18.19 -11.93
C GLN A 265 3.94 -16.85 -12.60
N TYR A 266 3.90 -15.74 -11.86
CA TYR A 266 4.25 -14.41 -12.38
C TYR A 266 5.70 -14.03 -12.07
N LEU A 267 6.28 -14.65 -11.03
CA LEU A 267 7.59 -14.28 -10.53
C LEU A 267 8.73 -15.14 -11.09
N HIS A 268 8.42 -16.30 -11.70
CA HIS A 268 9.41 -17.28 -12.17
C HIS A 268 9.15 -17.75 -13.60
#